data_AF-A0A925I727-F1
#
_entry.id   AF-A0A925I727-F1
#
_cell.length_a   1.000
_cell.length_b   1.000
_cell.length_c   1.000
_cell.angle_alpha   90.00
_cell.angle_beta   90.00
_cell.angle_gamma   90.00
#
_symmetry.space_group_name_H-M   'P 1'
#
loop_
_entity.id
_entity.type
_entity.pdbx_description
1 polymer ?
#
loop_
_entity_poly.entity_id
_entity_poly.type
_entity_poly.pdbx_seq_one_letter_code
_entity_poly.pdbx_strand_id
1 'polypeptide(L)'
;MSPRENLYYALGEMIYALSSVDGKIQKTEKDKLHEILTYEFSPEHPPIDYAEIVFKVFEKDHVSVQQAFDGAKHEFKLNSHYLSPKMKTHFIKVVQEVAHIYPPVTPEEQKMVNEFQAFMTTLQGDPVFYNGH
;
A
#
# COMPACT_ATOMS: atom_id res chain seq x y z
N MET A 1 11.72 4.36 11.32
CA MET A 1 10.40 3.72 11.34
C MET A 1 10.56 2.31 11.90
N SER A 2 9.62 1.85 12.70
CA SER A 2 9.52 0.48 13.18
C SER A 2 9.14 -0.47 12.05
N PRO A 3 9.35 -1.79 12.19
CA PRO A 3 9.00 -2.75 11.14
C PRO A 3 7.52 -2.72 10.74
N ARG A 4 6.61 -2.47 11.69
CA ARG A 4 5.18 -2.30 11.36
C ARG A 4 4.93 -1.02 10.58
N GLU A 5 5.56 0.10 10.96
CA GLU A 5 5.46 1.36 10.21
C GLU A 5 6.01 1.21 8.79
N ASN A 6 7.09 0.45 8.59
CA ASN A 6 7.61 0.16 7.25
C ASN A 6 6.60 -0.61 6.38
N LEU A 7 5.81 -1.51 6.98
CA LEU A 7 4.74 -2.22 6.25
C LEU A 7 3.63 -1.27 5.78
N TYR A 8 3.27 -0.28 6.61
CA TYR A 8 2.31 0.76 6.26
C TYR A 8 2.86 1.75 5.24
N TYR A 9 4.15 2.08 5.34
CA TYR A 9 4.87 2.85 4.34
C TYR A 9 4.87 2.12 2.98
N ALA A 10 5.19 0.82 2.96
CA ALA A 10 5.15 -0.02 1.77
C ALA A 10 3.75 -0.08 1.13
N LEU A 11 2.70 -0.10 1.96
CA LEU A 11 1.32 0.02 1.47
C LEU A 11 1.08 1.36 0.78
N GLY A 12 1.61 2.46 1.33
CA GLY A 12 1.58 3.78 0.69
C GLY A 12 2.28 3.78 -0.67
N GLU A 13 3.46 3.17 -0.79
CA GLU A 13 4.20 3.05 -2.05
C GLU A 13 3.42 2.26 -3.10
N MET A 14 2.79 1.16 -2.67
CA MET A 14 1.93 0.32 -3.52
C MET A 14 0.74 1.10 -4.04
N ILE A 15 0.08 1.84 -3.16
CA ILE A 15 -1.09 2.66 -3.50
C ILE A 15 -0.71 3.78 -4.47
N TYR A 16 0.42 4.45 -4.25
CA TYR A 16 0.94 5.44 -5.19
C TYR A 16 1.21 4.82 -6.56
N ALA A 17 1.86 3.66 -6.61
CA ALA A 17 2.12 2.96 -7.86
C ALA A 17 0.82 2.67 -8.61
N LEU A 18 -0.18 2.10 -7.92
CA LEU A 18 -1.49 1.78 -8.48
C LEU A 18 -2.20 3.02 -9.02
N SER A 19 -2.31 4.08 -8.22
CA SER A 19 -2.98 5.31 -8.64
C SER A 19 -2.22 6.06 -9.76
N SER A 20 -0.96 5.73 -10.00
CA SER A 20 -0.13 6.38 -11.03
C SER A 20 -0.01 5.56 -12.32
N VAL A 21 -0.60 4.36 -12.39
CA VAL A 21 -0.46 3.42 -13.53
C VAL A 21 -0.88 4.04 -14.85
N ASP A 22 -1.95 4.82 -14.87
CA ASP A 22 -2.48 5.47 -16.08
C ASP A 22 -1.84 6.84 -16.38
N GLY A 23 -0.92 7.28 -15.52
CA GLY A 23 -0.16 8.52 -15.65
C GLY A 23 -0.85 9.78 -15.14
N LYS A 24 -2.04 9.71 -14.54
CA LYS A 24 -2.71 10.89 -13.95
C LYS A 24 -3.55 10.56 -12.72
N ILE A 25 -2.96 10.72 -11.53
CA ILE A 25 -3.73 10.83 -10.30
C ILE A 25 -4.59 12.10 -10.37
N GLN A 26 -5.91 11.98 -10.51
CA GLN A 26 -6.80 13.15 -10.50
C GLN A 26 -6.96 13.66 -9.06
N LYS A 27 -7.18 14.97 -8.90
CA LYS A 27 -7.35 15.58 -7.56
C LYS A 27 -8.46 14.89 -6.74
N THR A 28 -9.56 14.54 -7.42
CA THR A 28 -10.67 13.80 -6.82
C THR A 28 -10.22 12.44 -6.28
N GLU A 29 -9.28 11.77 -6.95
CA GLU A 29 -8.70 10.49 -6.53
C GLU A 29 -7.87 10.64 -5.28
N LYS A 30 -7.06 11.70 -5.20
CA LYS A 30 -6.30 12.00 -3.98
C LYS A 30 -7.20 12.19 -2.77
N ASP A 31 -8.33 12.89 -2.92
CA ASP A 31 -9.23 13.17 -1.80
C ASP A 31 -9.90 11.89 -1.26
N LYS A 32 -10.47 11.04 -2.13
CA LYS A 32 -11.06 9.76 -1.70
C LYS A 32 -10.01 8.77 -1.22
N LEU A 33 -8.84 8.79 -1.83
CA LEU A 33 -7.72 7.98 -1.40
C LEU A 33 -7.29 8.38 0.00
N HIS A 34 -7.18 9.68 0.27
CA HIS A 34 -6.90 10.21 1.60
C HIS A 34 -7.97 9.81 2.61
N GLU A 35 -9.26 9.77 2.26
CA GLU A 35 -10.32 9.28 3.16
C GLU A 35 -10.14 7.79 3.51
N ILE A 36 -9.91 6.93 2.51
CA ILE A 36 -9.68 5.49 2.73
C ILE A 36 -8.41 5.26 3.55
N LEU A 37 -7.33 5.96 3.22
CA LEU A 37 -6.08 5.88 3.96
C LEU A 37 -6.25 6.38 5.40
N THR A 38 -6.89 7.52 5.59
CA THR A 38 -7.15 8.05 6.94
C THR A 38 -8.00 7.10 7.76
N TYR A 39 -9.01 6.46 7.15
CA TYR A 39 -9.87 5.49 7.81
C TYR A 39 -9.14 4.18 8.13
N GLU A 40 -8.46 3.59 7.15
CA GLU A 40 -7.76 2.30 7.29
C GLU A 40 -6.49 2.43 8.18
N PHE A 41 -5.94 3.64 8.34
CA PHE A 41 -4.78 3.94 9.19
C PHE A 41 -5.14 4.65 10.51
N SER A 42 -6.43 4.82 10.85
CA SER A 42 -6.91 5.56 12.04
C SER A 42 -6.74 4.81 13.40
N PRO A 43 -7.05 5.45 14.55
CA PRO A 43 -6.15 5.76 15.67
C PRO A 43 -5.61 4.58 16.50
N GLU A 44 -5.97 3.34 16.18
CA GLU A 44 -5.35 2.15 16.79
C GLU A 44 -3.99 1.82 16.14
N HIS A 45 -3.70 2.41 14.97
CA HIS A 45 -2.47 2.26 14.20
C HIS A 45 -1.96 3.68 13.82
N PRO A 46 -0.67 3.85 13.47
CA PRO A 46 0.20 4.95 13.94
C PRO A 46 -0.27 6.37 13.58
N PRO A 47 0.11 7.40 14.39
CA PRO A 47 -0.35 8.79 14.29
C PRO A 47 0.16 9.56 13.06
N ILE A 48 0.79 8.87 12.11
CA ILE A 48 1.45 9.45 10.95
C ILE A 48 0.65 8.99 9.73
N ASP A 49 0.12 9.94 8.96
CA ASP A 49 -0.45 9.69 7.64
C ASP A 49 0.69 9.35 6.66
N TYR A 50 1.16 8.11 6.75
CA TYR A 50 2.27 7.59 5.95
C TYR A 50 1.98 7.67 4.47
N ALA A 51 0.72 7.58 4.08
CA ALA A 51 0.35 7.65 2.69
C ALA A 51 0.41 9.09 2.16
N GLU A 52 -0.06 10.09 2.90
CA GLU A 52 0.15 11.49 2.50
C GLU A 52 1.65 11.84 2.40
N ILE A 53 2.47 11.31 3.31
CA ILE A 53 3.93 11.45 3.25
C ILE A 53 4.49 10.81 1.98
N VAL A 54 4.14 9.55 1.71
CA VAL A 54 4.64 8.82 0.52
C VAL A 54 4.25 9.56 -0.76
N PHE A 55 3.00 9.98 -0.89
CA PHE A 55 2.55 10.73 -2.08
C PHE A 55 3.32 12.03 -2.25
N LYS A 56 3.46 12.85 -1.19
CA LYS A 56 4.22 14.12 -1.26
C LYS A 56 5.69 13.90 -1.63
N VAL A 57 6.33 12.87 -1.08
CA VAL A 57 7.73 12.54 -1.36
C VAL A 57 7.89 12.03 -2.79
N PHE A 58 7.03 11.12 -3.23
CA PHE A 58 7.17 10.43 -4.51
C PHE A 58 6.84 11.34 -5.69
N GLU A 59 5.86 12.22 -5.53
CA GLU A 59 5.57 13.25 -6.53
C GLU A 59 6.74 14.23 -6.67
N LYS A 60 7.35 14.63 -5.55
CA LYS A 60 8.52 15.53 -5.55
C LYS A 60 9.74 14.88 -6.21
N ASP A 61 9.99 13.61 -5.91
CA ASP A 61 11.17 12.88 -6.36
C ASP A 61 10.97 12.25 -7.76
N HIS A 62 9.81 12.49 -8.39
CA HIS A 62 9.42 11.94 -9.69
C HIS A 62 9.59 10.42 -9.78
N VAL A 63 9.21 9.73 -8.70
CA VAL A 63 9.30 8.27 -8.62
C VAL A 63 8.37 7.66 -9.66
N SER A 64 8.92 6.80 -10.53
CA SER A 64 8.12 6.09 -11.52
C SER A 64 7.24 5.01 -10.89
N VAL A 65 6.14 4.66 -11.56
CA VAL A 65 5.22 3.57 -11.16
C VAL A 65 5.98 2.28 -10.82
N GLN A 66 6.93 1.90 -11.67
CA GLN A 66 7.72 0.68 -11.48
C GLN A 66 8.61 0.77 -10.23
N GLN A 67 9.27 1.91 -10.02
CA GLN A 67 10.12 2.12 -8.83
C GLN A 67 9.30 2.07 -7.54
N ALA A 68 8.13 2.69 -7.53
CA ALA A 68 7.24 2.65 -6.37
C ALA A 68 6.74 1.22 -6.08
N PHE A 69 6.37 0.47 -7.13
CA PHE A 69 5.91 -0.90 -6.98
C PHE A 69 7.02 -1.85 -6.49
N ASP A 70 8.23 -1.68 -7.00
CA ASP A 70 9.38 -2.49 -6.57
C ASP A 70 9.87 -2.12 -5.17
N GLY A 71 9.80 -0.82 -4.80
CA GLY A 71 10.02 -0.34 -3.44
C GLY A 71 9.06 -0.98 -2.44
N ALA A 72 7.76 -0.96 -2.76
CA ALA A 72 6.73 -1.58 -1.93
C ALA A 72 7.03 -3.06 -1.67
N LYS A 73 7.33 -3.83 -2.73
CA LYS A 73 7.67 -5.27 -2.59
C LYS A 73 8.92 -5.47 -1.74
N HIS A 74 9.93 -4.62 -1.90
CA HIS A 74 11.16 -4.70 -1.13
C HIS A 74 10.87 -4.54 0.37
N GLU A 75 10.14 -3.49 0.74
CA GLU A 75 9.80 -3.20 2.12
C GLU A 75 8.89 -4.27 2.73
N PHE A 76 7.88 -4.74 2.00
CA PHE A 76 7.06 -5.87 2.45
C PHE A 76 7.87 -7.13 2.71
N LYS A 77 8.87 -7.42 1.86
CA LYS A 77 9.73 -8.58 2.02
C LYS A 77 10.65 -8.45 3.24
N LEU A 78 11.30 -7.30 3.41
CA LEU A 78 12.19 -7.02 4.54
C LEU A 78 11.47 -7.09 5.88
N ASN A 79 10.22 -6.66 5.93
CA ASN A 79 9.44 -6.58 7.16
C ASN A 79 8.41 -7.72 7.28
N SER A 80 8.49 -8.73 6.40
CA SER A 80 7.49 -9.81 6.28
C SER A 80 7.26 -10.59 7.57
N HIS A 81 8.26 -10.71 8.45
CA HIS A 81 8.12 -11.35 9.76
C HIS A 81 7.01 -10.74 10.62
N TYR A 82 6.74 -9.45 10.48
CA TYR A 82 5.70 -8.72 11.22
C TYR A 82 4.32 -8.76 10.53
N LEU A 83 4.24 -9.37 9.34
CA LEU A 83 3.04 -9.42 8.53
C LEU A 83 2.10 -10.53 9.03
N SER A 84 1.20 -10.19 9.96
CA SER A 84 0.17 -11.13 10.40
C SER A 84 -0.79 -11.50 9.25
N PRO A 85 -1.47 -12.66 9.31
CA PRO A 85 -2.50 -13.01 8.34
C PRO A 85 -3.59 -11.94 8.21
N LYS A 86 -4.00 -11.33 9.34
CA LYS A 86 -4.99 -10.25 9.36
C LYS A 86 -4.50 -9.02 8.60
N MET A 87 -3.26 -8.59 8.83
CA MET A 87 -2.65 -7.46 8.13
C MET A 87 -2.55 -7.74 6.62
N LYS A 88 -2.13 -8.95 6.25
CA LYS A 88 -2.02 -9.37 4.85
C LYS A 88 -3.36 -9.29 4.12
N THR A 89 -4.42 -9.84 4.71
CA THR A 89 -5.78 -9.75 4.16
C THR A 89 -6.25 -8.30 4.05
N HIS A 90 -5.98 -7.49 5.08
CA HIS A 90 -6.34 -6.08 5.10
C HIS A 90 -5.62 -5.27 4.01
N PHE A 91 -4.29 -5.42 3.85
CA PHE A 91 -3.54 -4.71 2.81
C PHE A 91 -3.99 -5.07 1.39
N ILE A 92 -4.30 -6.35 1.14
CA ILE A 92 -4.87 -6.78 -0.14
C ILE A 92 -6.23 -6.11 -0.37
N LYS A 93 -7.08 -6.07 0.66
CA LYS A 93 -8.39 -5.41 0.60
C LYS A 93 -8.28 -3.92 0.30
N VAL A 94 -7.38 -3.20 0.97
CA VAL A 94 -7.15 -1.77 0.73
C VAL A 94 -6.72 -1.53 -0.73
N VAL A 95 -5.74 -2.29 -1.23
CA VAL A 95 -5.28 -2.14 -2.63
C VAL A 95 -6.40 -2.43 -3.64
N GLN A 96 -7.24 -3.44 -3.36
CA GLN A 96 -8.42 -3.71 -4.17
C GLN A 96 -9.42 -2.56 -4.12
N GLU A 97 -9.75 -2.03 -2.93
CA GLU A 97 -10.68 -0.91 -2.80
C GLU A 97 -10.17 0.32 -3.53
N VAL A 98 -8.87 0.61 -3.46
CA VAL A 98 -8.23 1.71 -4.19
C VAL A 98 -8.41 1.58 -5.70
N ALA A 99 -8.19 0.40 -6.27
CA ALA A 99 -8.41 0.17 -7.70
C ALA A 99 -9.86 0.43 -8.14
N HIS A 100 -10.83 0.20 -7.25
CA HIS A 100 -12.25 0.34 -7.55
C HIS A 100 -12.82 1.74 -7.24
N ILE A 101 -12.03 2.68 -6.71
CA ILE A 101 -12.53 4.03 -6.41
C ILE A 101 -12.98 4.75 -7.70
N TYR A 102 -12.30 4.49 -8.83
CA TYR A 102 -12.55 5.12 -10.12
C TYR A 102 -12.81 4.07 -11.20
N PRO A 103 -14.06 3.57 -11.30
CA PRO A 103 -14.42 2.67 -12.37
C PRO A 103 -14.42 3.40 -13.73
N PRO A 104 -14.09 2.71 -14.83
CA PRO A 104 -13.74 1.29 -14.88
C PRO A 104 -12.28 1.02 -14.46
N VAL A 105 -12.05 -0.07 -13.72
CA VAL A 105 -10.69 -0.58 -13.45
C VAL A 105 -10.03 -0.95 -14.78
N THR A 106 -8.89 -0.35 -15.07
CA THR A 106 -8.13 -0.61 -16.29
C THR A 106 -7.45 -1.99 -16.27
N PRO A 107 -7.14 -2.58 -17.43
CA PRO A 107 -6.36 -3.83 -17.48
C PRO A 107 -5.02 -3.74 -16.75
N GLU A 108 -4.36 -2.59 -16.79
CA GLU A 108 -3.07 -2.33 -16.16
C GLU A 108 -3.19 -2.26 -14.63
N GLU A 109 -4.20 -1.57 -14.09
CA GLU A 109 -4.50 -1.57 -12.65
C GLU A 109 -4.85 -2.97 -12.17
N GLN A 110 -5.73 -3.68 -12.89
CA GLN A 110 -6.12 -5.04 -12.53
C GLN A 110 -4.93 -5.99 -12.54
N LYS A 111 -4.03 -5.85 -13.52
CA LYS A 111 -2.78 -6.61 -13.58
C LYS A 111 -1.92 -6.33 -12.34
N MET A 112 -1.74 -5.06 -11.97
CA MET A 112 -0.97 -4.67 -10.80
C MET A 112 -1.57 -5.19 -9.49
N VAL A 113 -2.90 -5.11 -9.32
CA VAL A 113 -3.62 -5.69 -8.16
C VAL A 113 -3.38 -7.19 -8.07
N ASN A 114 -3.49 -7.91 -9.19
CA ASN A 114 -3.27 -9.36 -9.24
C ASN A 114 -1.81 -9.72 -8.90
N GLU A 115 -0.84 -8.97 -9.44
CA GLU A 115 0.58 -9.16 -9.13
C GLU A 115 0.88 -8.90 -7.65
N PHE A 116 0.31 -7.84 -7.06
CA PHE A 116 0.45 -7.56 -5.64
C PHE A 116 -0.17 -8.66 -4.78
N GLN A 117 -1.38 -9.11 -5.10
CA GLN A 117 -2.04 -10.18 -4.38
C GLN A 117 -1.22 -11.47 -4.42
N ALA A 118 -0.75 -11.87 -5.60
CA ALA A 118 0.13 -13.03 -5.77
C ALA A 118 1.42 -12.89 -4.96
N PHE A 119 2.09 -11.73 -5.04
CA PHE A 119 3.29 -11.45 -4.25
C PHE A 119 3.03 -11.58 -2.75
N MET A 120 1.97 -10.96 -2.25
CA MET A 120 1.61 -11.03 -0.84
C MET A 120 1.45 -12.50 -0.42
N THR A 121 0.77 -13.35 -1.19
CA THR A 121 0.60 -14.77 -0.85
C THR A 121 1.92 -15.51 -0.60
N THR A 122 3.01 -15.12 -1.26
CA THR A 122 4.35 -15.72 -1.07
C THR A 122 5.02 -15.35 0.26
N LEU A 123 4.62 -14.24 0.89
CA LEU A 123 5.21 -13.76 2.13
C LEU A 123 4.70 -14.56 3.34
N GLN A 124 5.63 -14.97 4.19
CA GLN A 124 5.36 -15.67 5.44
C GLN A 124 5.67 -14.75 6.62
N GLY A 125 4.64 -14.46 7.43
CA GLY A 125 4.84 -13.82 8.72
C GLY A 125 5.28 -14.82 9.77
N ASP A 126 5.94 -14.33 10.82
CA ASP A 126 6.35 -15.14 11.97
C ASP A 126 5.44 -14.83 13.18
N PRO A 127 4.64 -15.82 13.65
CA PRO A 127 3.74 -15.67 14.80
C PRO A 127 4.37 -15.07 16.06
N VAL A 128 5.68 -15.26 16.26
CA VAL A 128 6.41 -14.70 17.41
C VAL A 128 6.32 -13.17 17.43
N PHE A 129 6.24 -12.51 16.28
CA PHE A 129 6.28 -11.05 16.15
C PHE A 129 4.89 -10.39 16.11
N TYR A 130 3.81 -11.16 16.07
CA TYR A 130 2.44 -10.64 16.02
C TYR A 130 1.43 -11.31 16.96
N ASN A 131 1.79 -12.41 17.64
CA ASN A 131 0.97 -13.01 18.71
C ASN A 131 1.45 -12.65 20.13
N GLY A 132 2.54 -11.90 20.27
CA GLY A 132 3.01 -11.40 21.56
C GLY A 132 2.53 -9.97 21.81
N HIS A 133 1.36 -9.84 22.44
CA HIS A 133 0.94 -8.83 23.43
C HIS A 133 -0.57 -8.96 23.69
#